data_AF-A0A9N9KIA2-F1
#
_entry.id   AF-A0A9N9KIA2-F1
#
_cell.length_a   1.000
_cell.length_b   1.000
_cell.length_c   1.000
_cell.angle_alpha   90.00
_cell.angle_beta   90.00
_cell.angle_gamma   90.00
#
_symmetry.space_group_name_H-M   'P 1'
#
loop_
_entity.id
_entity.type
_entity.pdbx_description
1 polymer ?
#
loop_
_entity_poly.entity_id
_entity_poly.type
_entity_poly.pdbx_seq_one_letter_code
_entity_poly.pdbx_strand_id
1 'polypeptide(L)'
;MNLGPAGKQEKLRSTSYFRKGRKYDQDMVFASDYHITELRGEAKGLKEVLKKRGLWPEEGLRLKEARELISQQLDFLAQKGQLEEIIVAAGHQIIFYPKFHCELNYIETFWGLQKTVPLALNSVPLPTICRYARKAFHYMDAYRKSLNGKAAEFAVKNT
;
A
#
# COMPACT_ATOMS: atom_id res chain seq x y z
N MET A 1 -11.68 -0.35 15.32
CA MET A 1 -12.26 -0.12 16.67
C MET A 1 -13.77 -0.29 16.64
N ASN A 2 -14.31 -0.85 17.72
CA ASN A 2 -15.75 -0.98 17.98
C ASN A 2 -16.27 0.25 18.73
N LEU A 3 -17.59 0.45 18.79
CA LEU A 3 -18.20 1.54 19.58
C LEU A 3 -17.97 1.32 21.08
N GLY A 4 -18.28 0.13 21.56
CA GLY A 4 -18.06 -0.30 22.93
C GLY A 4 -16.70 -0.99 23.13
N PRO A 5 -16.30 -1.20 24.39
CA PRO A 5 -15.14 -2.02 24.72
C PRO A 5 -15.38 -3.50 24.41
N ALA A 6 -14.30 -4.28 24.40
CA ALA A 6 -14.31 -5.73 24.17
C ALA A 6 -14.83 -6.17 22.77
N GLY A 7 -15.03 -7.48 22.59
CA GLY A 7 -15.34 -8.11 21.31
C GLY A 7 -14.12 -8.26 20.39
N LYS A 8 -14.31 -8.80 19.19
CA LYS A 8 -13.22 -9.01 18.23
C LYS A 8 -12.75 -7.66 17.67
N GLN A 9 -11.78 -7.03 18.33
CA GLN A 9 -11.11 -5.82 17.86
C GLN A 9 -9.61 -5.86 18.20
N GLU A 10 -8.80 -5.29 17.32
CA GLU A 10 -7.35 -5.21 17.50
C GLU A 10 -6.98 -4.29 18.65
N LYS A 11 -5.95 -4.68 19.43
CA LYS A 11 -5.38 -3.86 20.51
C LYS A 11 -4.44 -2.84 19.91
N LEU A 12 -4.85 -1.58 19.91
CA LEU A 12 -4.01 -0.48 19.44
C LEU A 12 -2.98 -0.08 20.50
N ARG A 13 -1.84 0.46 20.06
CA ARG A 13 -0.83 1.04 20.95
C ARG A 13 -1.34 2.32 21.60
N SER A 14 -0.83 2.65 22.78
CA SER A 14 -1.11 3.93 23.44
C SER A 14 -0.62 5.10 22.59
N THR A 15 -1.34 6.21 22.63
CA THR A 15 -1.01 7.44 21.89
C THR A 15 -1.05 8.65 22.83
N SER A 16 -0.68 9.82 22.30
CA SER A 16 -0.86 11.08 23.01
C SER A 16 -1.55 12.08 22.09
N TYR A 17 -2.43 12.92 22.64
CA TYR A 17 -3.21 13.89 21.88
C TYR A 17 -3.15 15.27 22.54
N PHE A 18 -3.38 16.31 21.75
CA PHE A 18 -3.43 17.68 22.25
C PHE A 18 -4.88 18.16 22.40
N ARG A 19 -5.17 18.80 23.52
CA ARG A 19 -6.46 19.44 23.78
C ARG A 19 -6.24 20.76 24.50
N LYS A 20 -6.76 21.86 23.94
CA LYS A 20 -6.59 23.23 24.48
C LYS A 20 -5.11 23.56 24.81
N GLY A 21 -4.19 23.17 23.93
CA GLY A 21 -2.75 23.41 24.09
C GLY A 21 -2.01 22.50 25.08
N ARG A 22 -2.70 21.55 25.73
CA ARG A 22 -2.09 20.58 26.66
C ARG A 22 -2.02 19.20 26.03
N LYS A 23 -0.91 18.49 26.27
CA LYS A 23 -0.71 17.09 25.85
C LYS A 23 -1.32 16.16 26.89
N TYR A 24 -2.05 15.15 26.42
CA TYR A 24 -2.65 14.10 27.24
C TYR A 24 -2.26 12.74 26.68
N ASP A 25 -1.87 11.82 27.57
CA ASP A 25 -1.64 10.43 27.19
C ASP A 25 -2.97 9.67 27.16
N GLN A 26 -3.07 8.73 26.22
CA GLN A 26 -4.25 7.92 26.01
C GLN A 26 -3.87 6.47 25.76
N ASP A 27 -4.10 5.64 26.77
CA ASP A 27 -4.06 4.21 26.60
C ASP A 27 -5.28 3.71 25.84
N MET A 28 -5.02 2.88 24.83
CA MET A 28 -6.06 2.27 23.99
C MET A 28 -6.54 0.92 24.53
N VAL A 29 -5.90 0.42 25.58
CA VAL A 29 -6.21 -0.84 26.27
C VAL A 29 -6.49 -0.52 27.74
N PHE A 30 -7.39 -1.27 28.38
CA PHE A 30 -7.59 -1.16 29.83
C PHE A 30 -6.42 -1.77 30.60
N ALA A 31 -6.07 -1.16 31.73
CA ALA A 31 -5.01 -1.66 32.60
C ALA A 31 -5.36 -3.05 33.17
N SER A 32 -4.34 -3.79 33.59
CA SER A 32 -4.50 -5.13 34.18
C SER A 32 -5.22 -5.11 35.53
N ASP A 33 -5.20 -3.97 36.22
CA ASP A 33 -5.84 -3.73 37.52
C ASP A 33 -7.19 -3.00 37.38
N TYR A 34 -7.75 -2.92 36.17
CA TYR A 34 -9.00 -2.20 35.92
C TYR A 34 -10.16 -2.74 36.79
N HIS A 35 -10.99 -1.83 37.28
CA HIS A 35 -12.06 -2.14 38.26
C HIS A 35 -13.08 -3.16 37.74
N ILE A 36 -13.32 -3.22 36.42
CA ILE A 36 -14.15 -4.25 35.78
C ILE A 36 -13.25 -5.37 35.28
N THR A 37 -13.35 -6.56 35.88
CA THR A 37 -12.47 -7.71 35.58
C THR A 37 -12.54 -8.14 34.12
N GLU A 38 -13.74 -8.16 33.52
CA GLU A 38 -13.97 -8.58 32.12
C GLU A 38 -13.31 -7.65 31.09
N LEU A 39 -13.00 -6.41 31.49
CA LEU A 39 -12.39 -5.42 30.61
C LEU A 39 -10.87 -5.34 30.76
N ARG A 40 -10.27 -6.03 31.74
CA ARG A 40 -8.83 -5.96 31.98
C ARG A 40 -8.04 -6.45 30.76
N GLY A 41 -7.15 -5.61 30.26
CA GLY A 41 -6.37 -5.92 29.06
C GLY A 41 -7.17 -5.92 27.75
N GLU A 42 -8.46 -5.59 27.78
CA GLU A 42 -9.29 -5.45 26.58
C GLU A 42 -9.09 -4.10 25.90
N ALA A 43 -9.35 -4.05 24.60
CA ALA A 43 -9.28 -2.79 23.85
C ALA A 43 -10.46 -1.87 24.23
N LYS A 44 -10.16 -0.57 24.36
CA LYS A 44 -11.16 0.46 24.59
C LYS A 44 -11.95 0.75 23.33
N GLY A 45 -13.25 0.95 23.49
CA GLY A 45 -14.14 1.35 22.41
C GLY A 45 -13.98 2.82 22.01
N LEU A 46 -14.46 3.16 20.81
CA LEU A 46 -14.48 4.54 20.28
C LEU A 46 -15.18 5.50 21.24
N LYS A 47 -16.28 5.06 21.88
CA LYS A 47 -17.03 5.90 22.82
C LYS A 47 -16.16 6.40 23.97
N GLU A 48 -15.37 5.51 24.57
CA GLU A 48 -14.52 5.88 25.70
C GLU A 48 -13.32 6.73 25.27
N VAL A 49 -12.72 6.37 24.13
CA VAL A 49 -11.58 7.10 23.57
C VAL A 49 -11.98 8.53 23.21
N LEU A 50 -13.10 8.72 22.52
CA LEU A 50 -13.61 10.04 22.13
C LEU A 50 -14.15 10.84 23.32
N LYS A 51 -14.75 10.19 24.31
CA LYS A 51 -15.18 10.86 25.56
C LYS A 51 -14.00 11.48 26.29
N LYS A 52 -12.87 10.76 26.44
CA LYS A 52 -11.67 11.31 27.07
C LYS A 52 -11.15 12.55 26.32
N ARG A 53 -11.23 12.52 24.99
CA ARG A 53 -10.87 13.67 24.14
C ARG A 53 -11.87 14.83 24.19
N GLY A 54 -13.07 14.62 24.74
CA GLY A 54 -14.16 15.59 24.74
C GLY A 54 -14.76 15.82 23.36
N LEU A 55 -14.71 14.79 22.50
CA LEU A 55 -15.23 14.82 21.14
C LEU A 55 -16.49 13.95 20.98
N TRP A 56 -16.99 13.39 22.09
CA TRP A 56 -18.22 12.60 22.10
C TRP A 56 -19.41 13.47 22.49
N PRO A 57 -20.37 13.76 21.58
CA PRO A 57 -21.56 14.56 21.88
C PRO A 57 -22.54 13.83 22.80
N GLU A 58 -23.41 14.57 23.49
CA GLU A 58 -24.42 14.02 24.40
C GLU A 58 -25.43 13.12 23.67
N GLU A 59 -25.83 13.51 22.46
CA GLU A 59 -26.71 12.75 21.57
C GLU A 59 -26.07 11.42 21.09
N GLY A 60 -24.75 11.29 21.22
CA GLY A 60 -23.99 10.14 20.75
C GLY A 60 -23.62 10.20 19.26
N LEU A 61 -22.84 9.21 18.81
CA LEU A 61 -22.40 9.09 17.42
C LEU A 61 -22.65 7.67 16.90
N ARG A 62 -23.00 7.57 15.62
CA ARG A 62 -23.02 6.28 14.93
C ARG A 62 -21.59 5.77 14.72
N LEU A 63 -21.43 4.45 14.56
CA LEU A 63 -20.12 3.82 14.40
C LEU A 63 -19.30 4.43 13.25
N LYS A 64 -19.94 4.73 12.11
CA LYS A 64 -19.28 5.32 10.94
C LYS A 64 -18.72 6.71 11.26
N GLU A 65 -19.54 7.57 11.86
CA GLU A 65 -19.18 8.94 12.24
C GLU A 65 -18.07 8.94 13.29
N ALA A 66 -18.16 8.07 14.30
CA ALA A 66 -17.12 7.94 15.32
C ALA A 66 -15.76 7.48 14.73
N ARG A 67 -15.78 6.59 13.72
CA ARG A 67 -14.59 6.15 13.00
C ARG A 67 -13.98 7.26 12.16
N GLU A 68 -14.82 8.01 11.45
CA GLU A 68 -14.37 9.14 10.65
C GLU A 68 -13.75 10.24 11.52
N LEU A 69 -14.44 10.60 12.61
CA LEU A 69 -13.98 11.59 13.57
C LEU A 69 -12.61 11.24 14.20
N ILE A 70 -12.43 10.00 14.66
CA ILE A 70 -11.15 9.57 15.24
C ILE A 70 -10.05 9.52 14.17
N SER A 71 -10.38 9.13 12.94
CA SER A 71 -9.39 9.02 11.85
C SER A 71 -8.79 10.36 11.44
N GLN A 72 -9.51 11.46 11.68
CA GLN A 72 -9.05 12.82 11.40
C GLN A 72 -8.19 13.41 12.52
N GLN A 73 -8.03 12.71 13.65
CA GLN A 73 -7.18 13.18 14.74
C GLN A 73 -5.70 13.13 14.33
N LEU A 74 -4.93 14.13 14.74
CA LEU A 74 -3.53 14.30 14.32
C LEU A 74 -2.64 13.10 14.66
N ASP A 75 -2.84 12.50 15.83
CA ASP A 75 -2.08 11.33 16.26
C ASP A 75 -2.41 10.09 15.43
N PHE A 76 -3.66 9.96 14.97
CA PHE A 76 -4.07 8.88 14.06
C PHE A 76 -3.56 9.11 12.63
N LEU A 77 -3.56 10.35 12.15
CA LEU A 77 -3.01 10.71 10.84
C LEU A 77 -1.49 10.56 10.78
N ALA A 78 -0.80 10.94 11.85
CA ALA A 78 0.65 10.86 11.94
C ALA A 78 1.16 9.44 12.19
N GLN A 79 0.30 8.56 12.71
CA GLN A 79 0.68 7.19 13.04
C GLN A 79 0.83 6.34 11.78
N LYS A 80 2.06 5.90 11.53
CA LYS A 80 2.37 4.89 10.52
C LYS A 80 1.86 3.52 10.95
N GLY A 81 1.52 2.69 9.97
CA GLY A 81 1.15 1.30 10.22
C GLY A 81 2.35 0.49 10.71
N GLN A 82 2.12 -0.52 11.56
CA GLN A 82 3.19 -1.36 12.09
C GLN A 82 4.05 -2.00 10.99
N LEU A 83 3.43 -2.43 9.89
CA LEU A 83 4.14 -3.00 8.75
C LEU A 83 5.07 -1.97 8.08
N GLU A 84 4.59 -0.74 7.88
CA GLU A 84 5.41 0.33 7.32
C GLU A 84 6.62 0.62 8.22
N GLU A 85 6.42 0.68 9.54
CA GLU A 85 7.50 0.91 10.50
C GLU A 85 8.57 -0.19 10.44
N ILE A 86 8.16 -1.47 10.41
CA ILE A 86 9.08 -2.61 10.34
C ILE A 86 9.91 -2.59 9.05
N ILE A 87 9.25 -2.37 7.92
CA ILE A 87 9.90 -2.40 6.59
C ILE A 87 10.86 -1.21 6.44
N VAL A 88 10.45 -0.02 6.87
CA VAL A 88 11.31 1.17 6.85
C VAL A 88 12.49 1.01 7.81
N ALA A 89 12.29 0.44 9.00
CA ALA A 89 13.38 0.16 9.95
C ALA A 89 14.40 -0.85 9.40
N ALA A 90 13.98 -1.77 8.53
CA ALA A 90 14.86 -2.68 7.81
C ALA A 90 15.59 -2.03 6.60
N GLY A 91 15.35 -0.73 6.33
CA GLY A 91 15.96 0.00 5.22
C GLY A 91 15.27 -0.21 3.87
N HIS A 92 14.05 -0.75 3.86
CA HIS A 92 13.29 -1.02 2.65
C HIS A 92 12.20 0.04 2.42
N GLN A 93 11.81 0.21 1.15
CA GLN A 93 10.67 1.02 0.75
C GLN A 93 9.42 0.15 0.63
N ILE A 94 8.27 0.73 0.98
CA ILE A 94 6.96 0.07 0.87
C ILE A 94 6.07 0.85 -0.09
N ILE A 95 5.33 0.11 -0.93
CA ILE A 95 4.32 0.65 -1.83
C ILE A 95 3.01 -0.04 -1.49
N PHE A 96 1.99 0.75 -1.13
CA PHE A 96 0.65 0.24 -0.84
C PHE A 96 -0.23 0.34 -2.07
N TYR A 97 -0.78 -0.79 -2.52
CA TYR A 97 -1.72 -0.83 -3.63
C TYR A 97 -3.17 -0.62 -3.15
N PRO A 98 -4.04 -0.02 -3.98
CA PRO A 98 -5.47 0.01 -3.73
C PRO A 98 -6.04 -1.40 -3.53
N LYS A 99 -7.01 -1.52 -2.61
CA LYS A 99 -7.62 -2.81 -2.29
C LYS A 99 -8.42 -3.32 -3.50
N PHE A 100 -8.27 -4.60 -3.83
CA PHE A 100 -8.95 -5.28 -4.96
C PHE A 100 -8.54 -4.81 -6.36
N HIS A 101 -7.36 -4.19 -6.48
CA HIS A 101 -6.80 -3.77 -7.76
C HIS A 101 -5.48 -4.51 -8.05
N CYS A 102 -5.55 -5.83 -8.23
CA CYS A 102 -4.36 -6.66 -8.46
C CYS A 102 -3.68 -6.37 -9.80
N GLU A 103 -4.40 -5.78 -10.76
CA GLU A 103 -3.88 -5.32 -12.05
C GLU A 103 -2.79 -4.25 -11.92
N LEU A 104 -2.77 -3.52 -10.80
CA LEU A 104 -1.74 -2.51 -10.53
C LEU A 104 -0.44 -3.11 -10.00
N ASN A 105 -0.46 -4.37 -9.56
CA ASN A 105 0.73 -5.06 -9.07
C ASN A 105 1.50 -5.67 -10.25
N TYR A 106 2.65 -5.08 -10.57
CA TYR A 106 3.47 -5.49 -11.72
C TYR A 106 3.89 -6.97 -11.66
N ILE A 107 3.95 -7.58 -10.46
CA ILE A 107 4.30 -9.00 -10.34
C ILE A 107 3.26 -9.89 -11.03
N GLU A 108 1.98 -9.53 -10.99
CA GLU A 108 0.89 -10.28 -11.65
C GLU A 108 1.08 -10.27 -13.18
N THR A 109 1.50 -9.13 -13.74
CA THR A 109 1.88 -9.03 -15.15
C THR A 109 3.06 -9.92 -15.48
N PHE A 110 4.07 -9.98 -14.61
CA PHE A 110 5.24 -10.84 -14.80
C PHE A 110 4.87 -12.32 -14.86
N TRP A 111 3.99 -12.81 -13.97
CA TRP A 111 3.49 -14.19 -14.02
C TRP A 111 2.73 -14.49 -15.32
N GLY A 112 1.94 -13.53 -15.81
CA GLY A 112 1.27 -13.63 -17.10
C GLY A 112 2.27 -13.75 -18.25
N LEU A 113 3.29 -12.88 -18.27
CA LEU A 113 4.36 -12.89 -19.27
C LEU A 113 5.16 -14.17 -19.25
N GLN A 114 5.50 -14.70 -18.07
CA GLN A 114 6.26 -15.94 -17.94
C GLN A 114 5.54 -17.13 -18.60
N LYS A 115 4.19 -17.11 -18.62
CA LYS A 115 3.38 -18.12 -19.30
C LYS A 115 3.23 -17.85 -20.80
N THR A 116 2.98 -16.60 -21.19
CA THR A 116 2.62 -16.25 -22.57
C THR A 116 3.84 -16.12 -23.48
N VAL A 117 4.97 -15.60 -23.00
CA VAL A 117 6.17 -15.36 -23.80
C VAL A 117 6.71 -16.67 -24.40
N PRO A 118 6.88 -17.78 -23.67
CA PRO A 118 7.34 -19.03 -24.27
C PRO A 118 6.39 -19.56 -25.35
N LEU A 119 5.07 -19.46 -25.12
CA LEU A 119 4.05 -19.89 -26.09
C LEU A 119 4.11 -19.04 -27.37
N ALA A 120 4.25 -17.72 -27.23
CA ALA A 120 4.39 -16.81 -28.36
C ALA A 120 5.71 -17.00 -29.12
N LEU A 121 6.81 -17.32 -28.42
CA LEU A 121 8.08 -17.64 -29.07
C LEU A 121 8.02 -18.96 -29.84
N ASN A 122 7.35 -19.98 -29.27
CA ASN A 122 7.19 -21.29 -29.92
C ASN A 122 6.24 -21.25 -31.13
N SER A 123 5.36 -20.25 -31.25
CA SER A 123 4.45 -20.12 -32.39
C SER A 123 5.13 -19.55 -33.65
N VAL A 124 6.34 -19.00 -33.51
CA VAL A 124 7.10 -18.44 -34.64
C VAL A 124 8.31 -19.34 -34.93
N PRO A 125 8.51 -19.79 -36.18
CA PRO A 125 9.68 -20.58 -36.54
C PRO A 125 10.99 -19.85 -36.21
N LEU A 126 11.97 -20.57 -35.64
CA LEU A 126 13.29 -20.02 -35.30
C LEU A 126 13.97 -19.26 -36.45
N PRO A 127 13.93 -19.72 -37.73
CA PRO A 127 14.53 -18.96 -38.84
C PRO A 127 13.92 -17.56 -39.02
N THR A 128 12.64 -17.39 -38.70
CA THR A 128 11.94 -16.10 -38.77
C THR A 128 12.41 -15.18 -37.66
N ILE A 129 12.53 -15.69 -36.42
CA ILE A 129 13.08 -14.95 -35.29
C ILE A 129 14.51 -14.46 -35.60
N CYS A 130 15.38 -15.37 -36.08
CA CYS A 130 16.75 -15.04 -36.46
C CYS A 130 16.84 -14.01 -37.60
N ARG A 131 15.87 -14.00 -38.52
CA ARG A 131 15.79 -13.01 -39.61
C ARG A 131 15.45 -11.62 -39.07
N TYR A 132 14.45 -11.53 -38.18
CA TYR A 132 14.09 -10.27 -37.53
C TYR A 132 15.20 -9.73 -36.65
N ALA A 133 15.90 -10.59 -35.89
CA ALA A 133 17.03 -10.19 -35.06
C ALA A 133 18.17 -9.59 -35.92
N ARG A 134 18.54 -10.26 -37.02
CA ARG A 134 19.53 -9.74 -37.97
C ARG A 134 19.11 -8.40 -38.57
N LYS A 135 17.85 -8.30 -39.01
CA LYS A 135 17.29 -7.02 -39.51
C LYS A 135 17.44 -5.91 -38.46
N ALA A 136 17.10 -6.16 -37.20
CA ALA A 136 17.28 -5.19 -36.12
C ALA A 136 18.75 -4.77 -35.92
N PHE A 137 19.69 -5.72 -35.98
CA PHE A 137 21.12 -5.40 -35.92
C PHE A 137 21.57 -4.49 -37.07
N HIS A 138 21.11 -4.72 -38.30
CA HIS A 138 21.42 -3.84 -39.43
C HIS A 138 20.87 -2.42 -39.24
N TYR A 139 19.65 -2.28 -38.70
CA TYR A 139 19.13 -0.95 -38.34
C TYR A 139 19.95 -0.28 -37.23
N MET A 140 20.34 -1.01 -36.18
CA MET A 140 21.18 -0.46 -35.11
C MET A 140 22.54 0.01 -35.63
N ASP A 141 23.17 -0.74 -36.54
CA ASP A 141 24.41 -0.34 -37.20
C ASP A 141 24.22 0.93 -38.06
N ALA A 142 23.13 1.00 -38.83
CA ALA A 142 22.80 2.18 -39.62
C ALA A 142 22.62 3.44 -38.75
N TYR A 143 21.91 3.32 -37.63
CA TYR A 143 21.75 4.44 -36.69
C TYR A 143 23.04 4.85 -36.00
N ARG A 144 23.94 3.90 -35.67
CA ARG A 144 25.28 4.23 -35.15
C ARG A 144 26.11 5.03 -36.13
N LYS A 145 25.89 4.84 -37.44
CA LYS A 145 26.50 5.63 -38.53
C LYS A 145 25.78 6.97 -38.76
N SER A 146 24.89 7.38 -37.86
CA SER A 146 24.10 8.62 -37.94
C SER A 146 23.19 8.72 -39.17
N LEU A 147 22.78 7.58 -39.75
CA LEU A 147 21.80 7.56 -40.83
C LEU A 147 20.42 7.90 -40.30
N ASN A 148 19.69 8.76 -41.01
CA ASN A 148 18.28 9.06 -40.71
C ASN A 148 17.37 7.88 -41.09
N GLY A 149 16.12 7.87 -40.61
CA GLY A 149 15.21 6.72 -40.79
C GLY A 149 15.00 6.28 -42.25
N LYS A 150 14.88 7.22 -43.20
CA LYS A 150 14.73 6.91 -44.64
C LYS A 150 16.02 6.29 -45.21
N ALA A 151 17.18 6.84 -44.86
CA ALA A 151 18.48 6.33 -45.31
C ALA A 151 18.81 4.97 -44.67
N ALA A 152 18.46 4.77 -43.40
CA ALA A 152 18.62 3.49 -42.71
C ALA A 152 17.73 2.39 -43.32
N GLU A 153 16.47 2.68 -43.63
CA GLU A 153 15.59 1.72 -44.29
C GLU A 153 16.09 1.34 -45.69
N PHE A 154 16.59 2.31 -46.47
CA PHE A 154 17.22 2.04 -47.76
C PHE A 154 18.47 1.15 -47.60
N ALA A 155 19.33 1.43 -46.62
CA ALA A 155 20.52 0.63 -46.37
C ALA A 155 20.18 -0.83 -45.99
N VAL A 156 19.19 -1.04 -45.11
CA VAL A 156 18.81 -2.38 -44.62
C VAL A 156 18.04 -3.20 -45.66
N LYS A 157 17.31 -2.56 -46.58
CA LYS A 157 16.60 -3.27 -47.67
C LYS A 157 17.53 -3.78 -48.77
N ASN A 158 18.73 -3.22 -48.87
CA ASN A 158 19.71 -3.53 -49.93
C ASN A 158 20.87 -4.42 -49.43
N THR A 159 20.77 -4.97 -48.22
CA THR A 159 21.69 -5.95 -47.61
C THR A 159 21.04 -7.31 -47.49
#